data_AF-A0A3N5PHY9-F1
#
_entry.id   AF-A0A3N5PHY9-F1
#
_cell.length_a   1.000
_cell.length_b   1.000
_cell.length_c   1.000
_cell.angle_alpha   90.00
_cell.angle_beta   90.00
_cell.angle_gamma   90.00
#
_symmetry.space_group_name_H-M   'P 1'
#
loop_
_entity.id
_entity.type
_entity.pdbx_description
1 polymer ?
#
loop_
_entity_poly.entity_id
_entity_poly.type
_entity_poly.pdbx_seq_one_letter_code
_entity_poly.pdbx_strand_id
1 'polypeptide(L)'
;MTTKEERIAAIDLAIERGGGIVRFAKSMAVTHQAVYAWKRRGWAPLEKAIVMEAVFGIPRTDFMNPDLVRTLNTPSASAGLL
;
A
#
# COMPACT_ATOMS: atom_id res chain seq x y z
N MET A 1 -8.34 -11.47 3.29
CA MET A 1 -7.98 -10.41 2.30
C MET A 1 -8.52 -9.10 2.83
N THR A 2 -7.77 -8.01 2.72
CA THR A 2 -8.22 -6.70 3.20
C THR A 2 -9.44 -6.17 2.42
N THR A 3 -10.37 -5.50 3.08
CA THR A 3 -11.42 -4.69 2.47
C THR A 3 -10.86 -3.40 1.87
N LYS A 4 -11.68 -2.63 1.15
CA LYS A 4 -11.25 -1.33 0.60
C LYS A 4 -10.97 -0.34 1.74
N GLU A 5 -11.83 -0.35 2.74
CA GLU A 5 -11.81 0.51 3.91
C GLU A 5 -10.56 0.26 4.75
N GLU A 6 -10.19 -1.01 4.98
CA GLU A 6 -8.94 -1.38 5.67
C GLU A 6 -7.71 -0.87 4.94
N ARG A 7 -7.68 -0.97 3.60
CA ARG A 7 -6.56 -0.43 2.80
C ARG A 7 -6.47 1.09 2.86
N ILE A 8 -7.61 1.78 2.88
CA ILE A 8 -7.64 3.23 3.05
C ILE A 8 -7.14 3.61 4.44
N ALA A 9 -7.55 2.88 5.49
CA ALA A 9 -7.08 3.10 6.84
C ALA A 9 -5.56 2.91 6.97
N ALA A 10 -4.99 1.91 6.28
CA ALA A 10 -3.55 1.73 6.24
C ALA A 10 -2.81 2.86 5.48
N ILE A 11 -3.40 3.42 4.42
CA ILE A 11 -2.88 4.65 3.77
C ILE A 11 -2.93 5.84 4.74
N ASP A 12 -4.02 5.98 5.49
CA ASP A 12 -4.19 7.06 6.47
C ASP A 12 -3.20 6.95 7.62
N LEU A 13 -2.94 5.73 8.10
CA LEU A 13 -1.89 5.47 9.09
C LEU A 13 -0.49 5.87 8.56
N ALA A 14 -0.21 5.63 7.27
CA ALA A 14 1.05 6.06 6.66
C ALA A 14 1.17 7.60 6.62
N ILE A 15 0.06 8.28 6.32
CA ILE A 15 -0.01 9.74 6.32
C ILE A 15 0.21 10.28 7.73
N GLU A 16 -0.40 9.67 8.74
CA GLU A 16 -0.24 10.02 10.15
C GLU A 16 1.22 9.85 10.60
N ARG A 17 1.83 8.67 10.35
CA ARG A 17 3.25 8.40 10.65
C ARG A 17 4.20 9.33 9.89
N GLY A 18 3.79 9.80 8.71
CA GLY A 18 4.49 10.79 7.91
C GLY A 18 4.37 12.23 8.44
N GLY A 19 3.61 12.47 9.52
CA GLY A 19 3.39 13.80 10.08
C GLY A 19 2.35 14.63 9.32
N GLY A 20 1.35 13.96 8.73
CA GLY A 20 0.26 14.58 7.97
C GLY A 20 0.52 14.62 6.46
N ILE A 21 -0.54 14.91 5.70
CA ILE A 21 -0.57 14.73 4.23
C ILE A 21 0.53 15.52 3.50
N VAL A 22 0.84 16.73 3.97
CA VAL A 22 1.87 17.59 3.35
C VAL A 22 3.26 16.97 3.46
N ARG A 23 3.64 16.55 4.68
CA ARG A 23 4.96 15.98 4.94
C ARG A 23 5.09 14.58 4.37
N PHE A 24 4.01 13.79 4.41
CA PHE A 24 3.92 12.50 3.75
C PHE A 24 4.17 12.62 2.24
N ALA A 25 3.42 13.49 1.55
CA ALA A 25 3.52 13.64 0.10
C ALA A 25 4.91 14.13 -0.34
N LYS A 26 5.51 15.06 0.41
CA LYS A 26 6.89 15.50 0.20
C LYS A 26 7.89 14.35 0.35
N SER A 27 7.77 13.55 1.41
CA SER A 27 8.68 12.42 1.69
C SER A 27 8.56 11.31 0.64
N MET A 28 7.36 11.13 0.08
CA MET A 28 7.07 10.13 -0.95
C MET A 28 7.34 10.62 -2.39
N ALA A 29 7.73 11.89 -2.54
CA ALA A 29 7.85 12.58 -3.83
C ALA A 29 6.60 12.41 -4.72
N VAL A 30 5.42 12.69 -4.15
CA VAL A 30 4.12 12.64 -4.85
C VAL A 30 3.30 13.89 -4.58
N THR A 31 2.27 14.12 -5.40
CA THR A 31 1.30 15.19 -5.15
C THR A 31 0.22 14.73 -4.17
N HIS A 32 -0.45 15.66 -3.48
CA HIS A 32 -1.63 15.32 -2.68
C HIS A 32 -2.71 14.63 -3.52
N GLN A 33 -2.92 15.09 -4.77
CA GLN A 33 -3.89 14.52 -5.69
C GLN A 33 -3.61 13.05 -5.99
N ALA A 34 -2.33 12.64 -6.10
CA ALA A 34 -1.98 11.24 -6.26
C ALA A 34 -2.43 10.41 -5.05
N VAL A 35 -2.17 10.90 -3.83
CA VAL A 35 -2.60 10.22 -2.59
C VAL A 35 -4.13 10.13 -2.51
N TYR A 36 -4.86 11.19 -2.87
CA TYR A 36 -6.32 11.16 -2.97
C TYR A 36 -6.82 10.14 -4.00
N ALA A 37 -6.15 10.03 -5.14
CA ALA A 37 -6.46 9.02 -6.15
C ALA A 37 -6.28 7.59 -5.58
N TRP A 38 -5.24 7.38 -4.75
CA TRP A 38 -5.01 6.09 -4.08
C TRP A 38 -6.12 5.77 -3.10
N LYS A 39 -6.55 6.73 -2.26
CA LYS A 39 -7.68 6.55 -1.34
C LYS A 39 -8.98 6.28 -2.09
N ARG A 40 -9.25 7.02 -3.17
CA ARG A 40 -10.47 6.85 -3.98
C ARG A 40 -10.57 5.45 -4.59
N ARG A 41 -9.48 4.92 -5.17
CA ARG A 41 -9.43 3.55 -5.69
C ARG A 41 -9.23 2.48 -4.60
N GLY A 42 -8.72 2.88 -3.45
CA GLY A 42 -8.51 2.04 -2.28
C GLY A 42 -7.20 1.26 -2.28
N TRP A 43 -6.15 1.73 -2.95
CA TRP A 43 -4.81 1.12 -2.92
C TRP A 43 -3.72 2.05 -3.47
N ALA A 44 -2.49 1.87 -2.99
CA ALA A 44 -1.28 2.57 -3.46
C ALA A 44 -0.53 1.74 -4.53
N PRO A 45 0.15 2.37 -5.50
CA PRO A 45 1.00 1.66 -6.47
C PRO A 45 2.06 0.82 -5.77
N LEU A 46 2.48 -0.30 -6.37
CA LEU A 46 3.42 -1.24 -5.75
C LEU A 46 4.73 -0.54 -5.36
N GLU A 47 5.30 0.28 -6.23
CA GLU A 47 6.54 1.01 -5.98
C GLU A 47 6.41 1.96 -4.78
N LYS A 48 5.24 2.57 -4.59
CA LYS A 48 4.97 3.43 -3.44
C LYS A 48 4.68 2.62 -2.19
N ALA A 49 4.05 1.44 -2.33
CA ALA A 49 3.79 0.55 -1.21
C ALA A 49 5.10 0.01 -0.59
N ILE A 50 6.08 -0.31 -1.43
CA ILE A 50 7.43 -0.71 -0.99
C ILE A 50 8.09 0.41 -0.17
N VAL A 51 8.04 1.65 -0.67
CA VAL A 51 8.63 2.79 0.04
C VAL A 51 7.87 3.08 1.33
N MET A 52 6.53 3.02 1.32
CA MET A 52 5.73 3.24 2.52
C MET A 52 6.01 2.17 3.60
N GLU A 53 6.21 0.92 3.21
CA GLU A 53 6.61 -0.13 4.15
C GLU A 53 7.99 0.17 4.75
N ALA A 54 8.98 0.52 3.92
CA ALA A 54 10.33 0.82 4.38
C ALA A 54 10.40 2.06 5.29
N VAL A 55 9.61 3.10 4.99
CA VAL A 55 9.67 4.39 5.69
C VAL A 55 8.72 4.44 6.90
N PHE A 56 7.52 3.87 6.77
CA PHE A 56 6.48 3.99 7.78
C PHE A 56 6.19 2.68 8.51
N GLY A 57 6.80 1.54 8.12
CA GLY A 57 6.65 0.26 8.83
C GLY A 57 5.22 -0.31 8.77
N ILE A 58 4.51 -0.09 7.67
CA ILE A 58 3.17 -0.66 7.44
C ILE A 58 3.33 -1.74 6.37
N PRO A 59 2.89 -2.99 6.61
CA PRO A 59 3.04 -4.07 5.63
C PRO A 59 2.44 -3.68 4.29
N ARG A 60 3.21 -3.77 3.20
CA ARG A 60 2.76 -3.31 1.87
C ARG A 60 1.49 -4.02 1.40
N THR A 61 1.28 -5.26 1.83
CA THR A 61 0.09 -6.08 1.58
C THR A 61 -1.20 -5.46 2.08
N ASP A 62 -1.11 -4.55 3.06
CA ASP A 62 -2.27 -3.96 3.72
C ASP A 62 -2.85 -2.79 2.94
N PHE A 63 -2.18 -2.31 1.89
CA PHE A 63 -2.64 -1.16 1.12
C PHE A 63 -2.18 -1.13 -0.35
N MET A 64 -1.46 -2.15 -0.84
CA MET A 64 -1.18 -2.32 -2.26
C MET A 64 -2.37 -2.93 -3.04
N ASN A 65 -2.22 -3.07 -4.36
CA ASN A 65 -3.27 -3.64 -5.20
C ASN A 65 -3.68 -5.05 -4.72
N PRO A 66 -4.97 -5.29 -4.40
CA PRO A 66 -5.44 -6.57 -3.85
C PRO A 66 -5.29 -7.75 -4.81
N ASP A 67 -5.28 -7.53 -6.13
CA ASP A 67 -5.07 -8.60 -7.10
C ASP A 67 -3.61 -9.07 -7.08
N LEU A 68 -2.65 -8.16 -6.90
CA LEU A 68 -1.24 -8.52 -6.71
C LEU A 68 -1.04 -9.28 -5.40
N VAL A 69 -1.70 -8.87 -4.32
CA VAL A 69 -1.70 -9.60 -3.04
C VAL A 69 -2.21 -11.03 -3.23
N ARG A 70 -3.29 -11.21 -4.00
CA ARG A 70 -3.83 -12.54 -4.31
C ARG A 70 -2.82 -13.38 -5.08
N THR A 71 -2.17 -12.81 -6.09
CA THR A 71 -1.13 -13.51 -6.88
C THR A 71 0.03 -13.96 -6.00
N LEU A 72 0.49 -13.13 -5.07
CA LEU A 72 1.58 -13.50 -4.15
C LEU A 72 1.20 -14.57 -3.13
N ASN A 73 -0.07 -14.61 -2.72
CA ASN A 73 -0.58 -15.60 -1.76
C ASN A 73 -1.07 -16.90 -2.43
N THR A 74 -1.14 -16.93 -3.77
CA THR A 74 -1.50 -18.15 -4.50
C THR A 74 -0.28 -19.07 -4.50
N PRO A 75 -0.37 -20.28 -3.91
CA PRO A 75 0.73 -21.24 -3.94
C PRO A 75 1.09 -21.56 -5.39
N SER A 76 2.37 -21.47 -5.75
CA SER A 76 2.81 -21.93 -7.07
C SER A 76 2.57 -23.44 -7.17
N ALA A 77 1.90 -23.87 -8.23
CA ALA A 77 1.62 -25.29 -8.51
C ALA A 77 2.89 -26.16 -8.60
N SER A 78 4.07 -25.54 -8.72
CA SER A 78 5.37 -26.20 -8.81
C SER A 78 5.96 -26.65 -7.47
N ALA A 79 5.35 -26.30 -6.33
CA ALA A 79 5.90 -26.61 -5.00
C ALA A 79 5.73 -28.08 -4.55
N GLY A 80 5.14 -28.95 -5.40
CA GLY A 80 4.88 -30.36 -5.09
C GLY A 80 5.71 -31.38 -5.89
N LEU A 81 6.82 -30.97 -6.52
CA LEU A 81 7.66 -31.84 -7.36
C LEU A 81 9.11 -32.01 -6.86
N LEU A 82 9.37 -31.79 -5.57
CA LEU A 82 10.62 -32.15 -4.90
C LEU A 82 10.32 -33.12 -3.75
#